data_AF-A0AAU2J6A7-F1
#
_entry.id   AF-A0AAU2J6A7-F1
#
_cell.length_a   1.000
_cell.length_b   1.000
_cell.length_c   1.000
_cell.angle_alpha   90.00
_cell.angle_beta   90.00
_cell.angle_gamma   90.00
#
_symmetry.space_group_name_H-M   'P 1'
#
loop_
_entity.id
_entity.type
_entity.pdbx_description
1 polymer ?
#
loop_
_entity_poly.entity_id
_entity_poly.type
_entity_poly.pdbx_seq_one_letter_code
_entity_poly.pdbx_strand_id
1 'polypeptide(L)'
;MKRTLAAVVAAAVMATGVSACTSSDGTIREKPRPEGSATAARTGKGNVPVTESRPRPCKGGTYTWFNTQRRWVLNGVTEPQHFTGAKGAEFTVPMRRLRTDMASVRTEGTGGTSQDDDAVLLALGVHLGLAEKGDETSGLAEPGEYAPVDKAGGEYRGAAGHLVEFSSVQLIETDFRHSCGHGRQRQQTVGHVVNWTSSGGGDIACETPLPERASAAAREAVRLSCHG
;
A
#
# COMPACT_ATOMS: atom_id res chain seq x y z
N MET A 1 22.23 3.66 43.55
CA MET A 1 22.59 2.26 43.86
C MET A 1 23.07 1.60 42.58
N LYS A 2 24.27 1.02 42.61
CA LYS A 2 24.98 0.40 41.48
C LYS A 2 24.28 -0.86 40.99
N ARG A 3 24.15 -1.05 39.66
CA ARG A 3 24.47 -2.32 38.98
C ARG A 3 24.93 -2.05 37.54
N THR A 4 26.24 -2.06 37.38
CA THR A 4 27.01 -2.27 36.16
C THR A 4 26.88 -3.73 35.71
N LEU A 5 26.81 -3.98 34.40
CA LEU A 5 27.33 -5.20 33.77
C LEU A 5 27.75 -4.86 32.33
N ALA A 6 29.05 -5.01 32.06
CA ALA A 6 29.72 -4.90 30.77
C ALA A 6 29.63 -6.26 30.04
N ALA A 7 29.30 -6.27 28.74
CA ALA A 7 30.19 -6.43 27.59
C ALA A 7 30.53 -7.88 27.21
N VAL A 8 30.26 -8.26 25.96
CA VAL A 8 31.17 -9.09 25.12
C VAL A 8 30.98 -8.69 23.65
N VAL A 9 32.10 -8.30 23.02
CA VAL A 9 32.30 -8.10 21.58
C VAL A 9 32.75 -9.44 20.99
N ALA A 10 32.23 -9.83 19.82
CA ALA A 10 32.88 -10.82 18.97
C ALA A 10 32.81 -10.36 17.51
N ALA A 11 33.95 -9.92 16.99
CA ALA A 11 34.21 -9.76 15.57
C ALA A 11 34.84 -11.05 15.05
N ALA A 12 34.42 -11.51 13.87
CA ALA A 12 35.14 -12.52 13.10
C ALA A 12 35.27 -12.05 11.64
N VAL A 13 36.50 -12.16 11.14
CA VAL A 13 37.03 -11.58 9.91
C VAL A 13 37.41 -12.70 8.95
N MET A 14 37.11 -12.48 7.66
CA MET A 14 37.68 -13.03 6.42
C MET A 14 37.53 -14.52 6.05
N ALA A 15 37.07 -14.74 4.81
CA ALA A 15 37.80 -15.54 3.82
C ALA A 15 37.47 -15.09 2.39
N THR A 16 38.52 -14.67 1.68
CA THR A 16 38.58 -14.40 0.24
C THR A 16 38.57 -15.70 -0.56
N GLY A 17 37.85 -15.74 -1.69
CA GLY A 17 37.91 -16.83 -2.67
C GLY A 17 37.90 -16.29 -4.09
N VAL A 18 39.07 -15.91 -4.58
CA VAL A 18 39.35 -15.71 -6.02
C VAL A 18 39.63 -17.09 -6.63
N SER A 19 39.01 -17.38 -7.76
CA SER A 19 39.45 -18.46 -8.66
C SER A 19 39.62 -17.87 -10.06
N ALA A 20 40.88 -17.82 -10.46
CA ALA A 20 41.35 -17.39 -11.77
C ALA A 20 41.62 -18.63 -12.65
N CYS A 21 41.42 -18.47 -13.97
CA CYS A 21 42.05 -19.17 -15.10
C CYS A 21 41.80 -20.71 -15.21
N THR A 22 41.51 -21.30 -16.38
CA THR A 22 42.43 -21.40 -17.51
C THR A 22 41.77 -21.42 -18.90
N SER A 23 42.50 -20.84 -19.84
CA SER A 23 42.41 -20.93 -21.31
C SER A 23 42.40 -22.37 -21.84
N SER A 24 41.84 -22.58 -23.06
CA SER A 24 42.53 -23.25 -24.18
C SER A 24 41.78 -23.01 -25.50
N ASP A 25 42.50 -22.38 -26.43
CA ASP A 25 42.22 -22.24 -27.87
C ASP A 25 42.14 -23.59 -28.60
N GLY A 26 41.43 -23.58 -29.74
CA GLY A 26 41.43 -24.69 -30.69
C GLY A 26 40.52 -24.47 -31.91
N THR A 27 40.89 -23.53 -32.78
CA THR A 27 40.58 -23.55 -34.23
C THR A 27 41.29 -24.80 -34.84
N ILE A 28 40.92 -25.50 -35.92
CA ILE A 28 40.34 -25.23 -37.25
C ILE A 28 39.81 -26.59 -37.77
N ARG A 29 38.66 -26.64 -38.47
CA ARG A 29 38.57 -27.40 -39.74
C ARG A 29 37.38 -27.02 -40.61
N GLU A 30 37.70 -26.99 -41.89
CA GLU A 30 37.02 -26.35 -43.02
C GLU A 30 35.63 -26.87 -43.38
N LYS A 31 34.88 -25.93 -43.98
CA LYS A 31 33.71 -26.09 -44.86
C LYS A 31 34.07 -26.94 -46.10
N PRO A 32 33.11 -27.53 -46.83
CA PRO A 32 32.38 -26.70 -47.78
C PRO A 32 30.86 -26.98 -47.88
N ARG A 33 30.18 -25.89 -48.24
CA ARG A 33 28.80 -25.78 -48.68
C ARG A 33 28.68 -26.32 -50.12
N PRO A 34 27.52 -26.83 -50.53
CA PRO A 34 27.02 -26.56 -51.87
C PRO A 34 25.77 -25.67 -51.81
N GLU A 35 25.76 -24.67 -52.70
CA GLU A 35 24.60 -23.86 -53.04
C GLU A 35 23.66 -24.66 -53.94
N GLY A 36 22.35 -24.44 -53.82
CA GLY A 36 21.43 -24.88 -54.85
C GLY A 36 19.95 -24.92 -54.45
N SER A 37 19.21 -23.97 -55.02
CA SER A 37 17.79 -24.07 -55.42
C SER A 37 16.71 -23.55 -54.46
N ALA A 38 16.06 -22.48 -54.92
CA ALA A 38 14.83 -21.91 -54.41
C ALA A 38 13.62 -22.58 -55.08
N THR A 39 12.59 -22.99 -54.32
CA THR A 39 11.18 -22.91 -54.75
C THR A 39 10.24 -22.94 -53.54
N ALA A 40 9.22 -22.10 -53.59
CA ALA A 40 8.19 -21.89 -52.57
C ALA A 40 7.21 -23.06 -52.41
N ALA A 41 6.63 -23.22 -51.21
CA ALA A 41 5.18 -23.45 -51.00
C ALA A 41 4.85 -23.52 -49.50
N ARG A 42 3.97 -22.60 -49.06
CA ARG A 42 3.19 -22.72 -47.82
C ARG A 42 2.28 -23.95 -47.90
N THR A 43 2.14 -24.69 -46.80
CA THR A 43 0.84 -25.24 -46.36
C THR A 43 0.92 -25.70 -44.90
N GLY A 44 0.21 -24.96 -44.04
CA GLY A 44 -0.52 -25.42 -42.86
C GLY A 44 0.12 -26.42 -41.90
N LYS A 45 0.56 -25.92 -40.73
CA LYS A 45 0.32 -26.62 -39.47
C LYS A 45 -0.19 -25.63 -38.43
N GLY A 46 -1.24 -26.08 -37.75
CA GLY A 46 -2.17 -25.34 -36.89
C GLY A 46 -1.59 -24.16 -36.12
N ASN A 47 -2.32 -23.05 -36.18
CA ASN A 47 -2.32 -22.06 -35.13
C ASN A 47 -2.79 -22.77 -33.84
N VAL A 48 -1.83 -23.27 -33.07
CA VAL A 48 -2.05 -23.47 -31.64
C VAL A 48 -2.42 -22.08 -31.12
N PRO A 49 -3.58 -21.89 -30.47
CA PRO A 49 -3.85 -20.62 -29.83
C PRO A 49 -2.69 -20.39 -28.85
N VAL A 50 -1.93 -19.32 -29.09
CA VAL A 50 -0.94 -18.85 -28.14
C VAL A 50 -1.77 -18.43 -26.93
N THR A 51 -1.94 -19.35 -25.99
CA THR A 51 -2.41 -19.00 -24.66
C THR A 51 -1.37 -18.04 -24.13
N GLU A 52 -1.68 -16.74 -24.16
CA GLU A 52 -0.85 -15.71 -23.55
C GLU A 52 -0.59 -16.18 -22.12
N SER A 53 0.62 -16.68 -21.90
CA SER A 53 1.01 -17.25 -20.63
C SER A 53 1.08 -16.07 -19.69
N ARG A 54 0.06 -15.95 -18.83
CA ARG A 54 -0.07 -14.86 -17.86
C ARG A 54 1.28 -14.72 -17.15
N PRO A 55 1.99 -13.60 -17.31
CA PRO A 55 3.34 -13.46 -16.80
C PRO A 55 3.33 -13.68 -15.29
N ARG A 56 4.17 -14.61 -14.82
CA ARG A 56 4.16 -15.01 -13.42
C ARG A 56 4.61 -13.84 -12.54
N PRO A 57 4.01 -13.65 -11.35
CA PRO A 57 4.49 -12.70 -10.36
C PRO A 57 5.97 -12.93 -10.13
N CYS A 58 6.75 -11.86 -10.17
CA CYS A 58 8.13 -11.95 -9.82
C CYS A 58 8.25 -12.11 -8.30
N LYS A 59 8.58 -13.33 -7.85
CA LYS A 59 8.70 -13.64 -6.42
C LYS A 59 10.01 -13.13 -5.86
N GLY A 60 9.92 -12.44 -4.72
CA GLY A 60 11.05 -11.81 -4.06
C GLY A 60 11.59 -10.61 -4.82
N GLY A 61 12.41 -9.79 -4.15
CA GLY A 61 12.94 -8.56 -4.73
C GLY A 61 13.09 -7.47 -3.70
N THR A 62 13.21 -6.24 -4.17
CA THR A 62 13.31 -5.04 -3.33
C THR A 62 12.31 -4.01 -3.80
N TYR A 63 11.63 -3.40 -2.84
CA TYR A 63 10.74 -2.28 -3.06
C TYR A 63 11.47 -0.97 -2.78
N THR A 64 11.27 0.02 -3.65
CA THR A 64 11.58 1.42 -3.39
C THR A 64 10.29 2.20 -3.40
N TRP A 65 10.03 2.97 -2.35
CA TRP A 65 8.83 3.78 -2.18
C TRP A 65 9.14 5.24 -2.52
N PHE A 66 8.20 5.93 -3.16
CA PHE A 66 8.31 7.34 -3.51
C PHE A 66 6.93 7.99 -3.56
N ASN A 67 6.89 9.32 -3.59
CA ASN A 67 5.65 10.12 -3.55
C ASN A 67 4.72 9.78 -2.37
N THR A 68 5.26 9.26 -1.26
CA THR A 68 4.46 8.85 -0.10
C THR A 68 3.81 10.06 0.58
N GLN A 69 2.49 10.06 0.61
CA GLN A 69 1.67 11.02 1.33
C GLN A 69 0.91 10.32 2.45
N ARG A 70 0.87 10.97 3.62
CA ARG A 70 0.06 10.55 4.76
C ARG A 70 -0.76 11.75 5.22
N ARG A 71 -2.08 11.65 5.18
CA ARG A 71 -2.97 12.73 5.63
C ARG A 71 -4.21 12.20 6.32
N TRP A 72 -4.60 12.86 7.39
CA TRP A 72 -5.90 12.61 8.04
C TRP A 72 -7.00 13.21 7.18
N VAL A 73 -7.91 12.36 6.71
CA VAL A 73 -9.04 12.76 5.86
C VAL A 73 -10.34 12.34 6.51
N LEU A 74 -11.35 13.21 6.38
CA LEU A 74 -12.71 12.90 6.77
C LEU A 74 -13.26 11.76 5.89
N ASN A 75 -13.83 10.73 6.48
CA ASN A 75 -14.46 9.62 5.75
C ASN A 75 -15.88 9.30 6.19
N GLY A 76 -16.35 9.89 7.30
CA GLY A 76 -17.75 9.84 7.72
C GLY A 76 -18.15 11.06 8.53
N VAL A 77 -19.42 11.44 8.45
CA VAL A 77 -19.99 12.54 9.24
C VAL A 77 -21.48 12.30 9.50
N THR A 78 -22.00 12.72 10.64
CA THR A 78 -23.45 12.74 10.89
C THR A 78 -24.07 14.06 10.44
N GLU A 79 -25.38 14.08 10.28
CA GLU A 79 -26.14 15.34 10.32
C GLU A 79 -26.12 15.89 11.76
N PRO A 80 -26.31 17.21 11.96
CA PRO A 80 -26.39 17.79 13.29
C PRO A 80 -27.57 17.23 14.08
N GLN A 81 -27.30 16.76 15.30
CA GLN A 81 -28.32 16.35 16.25
C GLN A 81 -28.41 17.38 17.37
N HIS A 82 -29.63 17.80 17.69
CA HIS A 82 -29.88 18.71 18.81
C HIS A 82 -29.88 17.96 20.14
N PHE A 83 -29.13 18.47 21.11
CA PHE A 83 -29.08 17.96 22.48
C PHE A 83 -29.57 19.02 23.45
N THR A 84 -30.39 18.63 24.42
CA THR A 84 -30.99 19.53 25.43
C THR A 84 -30.12 19.71 26.67
N GLY A 85 -29.00 18.98 26.77
CA GLY A 85 -28.10 18.99 27.93
C GLY A 85 -28.64 18.27 29.17
N ALA A 86 -27.74 18.11 30.15
CA ALA A 86 -27.95 17.60 31.53
C ALA A 86 -28.21 16.10 31.74
N LYS A 87 -28.43 15.30 30.69
CA LYS A 87 -28.48 13.82 30.81
C LYS A 87 -27.67 13.20 29.68
N GLY A 88 -26.98 12.10 29.99
CA GLY A 88 -26.29 11.30 28.98
C GLY A 88 -27.26 11.01 27.84
N ALA A 89 -26.87 11.42 26.64
CA ALA A 89 -27.67 11.29 25.44
C ALA A 89 -26.82 10.63 24.37
N GLU A 90 -27.43 9.72 23.63
CA GLU A 90 -26.75 8.98 22.58
C GLU A 90 -26.91 9.71 21.25
N PHE A 91 -25.87 9.65 20.42
CA PHE A 91 -26.04 9.96 19.01
C PHE A 91 -26.92 8.89 18.36
N THR A 92 -28.02 9.34 17.76
CA THR A 92 -29.00 8.46 17.09
C THR A 92 -28.95 8.61 15.58
N VAL A 93 -28.37 9.70 15.09
CA VAL A 93 -28.20 9.94 13.66
C VAL A 93 -27.08 9.03 13.13
N PRO A 94 -27.34 8.16 12.14
CA PRO A 94 -26.32 7.29 11.61
C PRO A 94 -25.24 8.08 10.86
N MET A 95 -24.00 7.62 10.96
CA MET A 95 -22.89 8.23 10.24
C MET A 95 -23.03 8.00 8.73
N ARG A 96 -23.01 9.09 7.96
CA ARG A 96 -22.97 9.04 6.50
C ARG A 96 -21.53 8.86 6.04
N ARG A 97 -21.26 7.77 5.32
CA ARG A 97 -19.99 7.54 4.63
C ARG A 97 -19.78 8.61 3.56
N LEU A 98 -18.62 9.26 3.58
CA LEU A 98 -18.21 10.24 2.57
C LEU A 98 -17.25 9.64 1.55
N ARG A 99 -16.33 8.77 1.99
CA ARG A 99 -15.36 8.12 1.11
C ARG A 99 -15.79 6.73 0.70
N THR A 100 -15.75 6.50 -0.60
CA THR A 100 -16.11 5.24 -1.28
C THR A 100 -14.98 4.69 -2.15
N ASP A 101 -13.80 5.29 -2.10
CA ASP A 101 -12.62 4.70 -2.70
C ASP A 101 -12.12 3.53 -1.84
N MET A 102 -11.85 2.42 -2.52
CA MET A 102 -11.37 1.18 -1.91
C MET A 102 -9.85 1.17 -1.82
N ALA A 103 -9.31 0.38 -0.90
CA ALA A 103 -7.89 0.10 -0.85
C ALA A 103 -7.50 -0.60 -2.15
N SER A 104 -6.36 -0.22 -2.73
CA SER A 104 -5.94 -0.77 -4.01
C SER A 104 -4.44 -0.77 -4.16
N VAL A 105 -3.95 -1.80 -4.83
CA VAL A 105 -2.61 -1.88 -5.41
C VAL A 105 -2.80 -1.92 -6.91
N ARG A 106 -2.12 -1.03 -7.64
CA ARG A 106 -2.15 -0.98 -9.11
C ARG A 106 -0.73 -1.03 -9.61
N THR A 107 -0.50 -1.78 -10.68
CA THR A 107 0.82 -1.88 -11.32
C THR A 107 0.77 -1.48 -12.77
N GLU A 108 1.81 -0.78 -13.19
CA GLU A 108 2.07 -0.38 -14.57
C GLU A 108 3.28 -1.16 -15.10
N GLY A 109 3.14 -1.76 -16.29
CA GLY A 109 4.21 -2.49 -16.94
C GLY A 109 3.77 -3.24 -18.19
N THR A 110 4.58 -3.20 -19.25
CA THR A 110 4.42 -3.97 -20.47
C THR A 110 4.74 -5.43 -20.21
N GLY A 111 3.71 -6.22 -19.94
CA GLY A 111 3.81 -7.68 -19.89
C GLY A 111 3.31 -8.29 -18.59
N GLY A 112 2.06 -7.98 -18.21
CA GLY A 112 1.17 -8.87 -17.48
C GLY A 112 1.68 -9.53 -16.20
N THR A 113 2.74 -9.03 -15.57
CA THR A 113 3.19 -9.53 -14.27
C THR A 113 2.15 -9.11 -13.25
N SER A 114 1.21 -10.00 -12.94
CA SER A 114 0.38 -9.83 -11.77
C SER A 114 1.32 -9.79 -10.57
N GLN A 115 1.46 -8.63 -9.95
CA GLN A 115 2.18 -8.51 -8.68
C GLN A 115 1.30 -9.18 -7.61
N ASP A 116 1.94 -9.74 -6.59
CA ASP A 116 1.24 -10.26 -5.41
C ASP A 116 0.90 -9.07 -4.50
N ASP A 117 -0.36 -8.64 -4.52
CA ASP A 117 -0.82 -7.43 -3.81
C ASP A 117 -0.54 -7.54 -2.31
N ASP A 118 -0.73 -8.72 -1.71
CA ASP A 118 -0.44 -9.00 -0.30
C ASP A 118 1.05 -8.77 0.00
N ALA A 119 1.93 -9.22 -0.90
CA ALA A 119 3.37 -9.00 -0.76
C ALA A 119 3.77 -7.52 -0.90
N VAL A 120 3.04 -6.74 -1.71
CA VAL A 120 3.23 -5.28 -1.79
C VAL A 120 2.79 -4.62 -0.49
N LEU A 121 1.60 -4.97 0.01
CA LEU A 121 1.06 -4.39 1.23
C LEU A 121 1.90 -4.75 2.44
N LEU A 122 2.39 -5.98 2.57
CA LEU A 122 3.29 -6.38 3.64
C LEU A 122 4.60 -5.59 3.59
N ALA A 123 5.20 -5.46 2.40
CA ALA A 123 6.41 -4.65 2.22
C ALA A 123 6.17 -3.16 2.55
N LEU A 124 4.97 -2.64 2.24
CA LEU A 124 4.58 -1.28 2.61
C LEU A 124 4.39 -1.15 4.12
N GLY A 125 3.73 -2.11 4.76
CA GLY A 125 3.54 -2.17 6.20
C GLY A 125 4.87 -2.10 6.95
N VAL A 126 5.85 -2.89 6.52
CA VAL A 126 7.23 -2.83 7.05
C VAL A 126 7.88 -1.47 6.80
N HIS A 127 7.73 -0.90 5.60
CA HIS A 127 8.29 0.42 5.29
C HIS A 127 7.70 1.55 6.15
N LEU A 128 6.41 1.46 6.48
CA LEU A 128 5.69 2.44 7.30
C LEU A 128 5.85 2.20 8.80
N GLY A 129 6.47 1.09 9.22
CA GLY A 129 6.59 0.69 10.63
C GLY A 129 5.29 0.16 11.24
N LEU A 130 4.39 -0.36 10.41
CA LEU A 130 3.11 -0.98 10.82
C LEU A 130 3.22 -2.50 11.01
N ALA A 131 4.26 -3.11 10.44
CA ALA A 131 4.57 -4.53 10.53
C ALA A 131 6.08 -4.74 10.67
N GLU A 132 6.49 -5.88 11.21
CA GLU A 132 7.87 -6.32 11.26
C GLU A 132 8.20 -7.28 10.11
N LYS A 133 9.50 -7.42 9.82
CA LYS A 133 9.94 -8.35 8.79
C LYS A 133 9.68 -9.80 9.26
N GLY A 134 8.78 -10.48 8.57
CA GLY A 134 8.38 -11.86 8.89
C GLY A 134 6.94 -11.96 9.38
N ASP A 135 6.27 -10.82 9.60
CA ASP A 135 4.84 -10.80 9.88
C ASP A 135 4.03 -11.31 8.69
N GLU A 136 2.86 -11.86 8.98
CA GLU A 136 1.89 -12.33 7.97
C GLU A 136 0.91 -11.23 7.56
N THR A 137 0.80 -10.14 8.35
CA THR A 137 -0.16 -9.06 8.13
C THR A 137 0.54 -7.72 7.95
N SER A 138 0.05 -6.89 7.04
CA SER A 138 0.62 -5.58 6.73
C SER A 138 0.29 -4.46 7.72
N GLY A 139 -0.77 -4.64 8.54
CA GLY A 139 -1.38 -3.55 9.30
C GLY A 139 -2.14 -2.54 8.44
N LEU A 140 -2.39 -2.88 7.16
CA LEU A 140 -3.14 -2.10 6.17
C LEU A 140 -4.41 -2.87 5.75
N ALA A 141 -5.34 -2.17 5.11
CA ALA A 141 -6.56 -2.79 4.58
C ALA A 141 -6.27 -3.64 3.33
N GLU A 142 -7.07 -4.69 3.13
CA GLU A 142 -6.94 -5.55 1.96
C GLU A 142 -7.48 -4.87 0.68
N PRO A 143 -6.97 -5.20 -0.51
CA PRO A 143 -7.48 -4.62 -1.76
C PRO A 143 -8.98 -4.87 -1.93
N GLY A 144 -9.73 -3.82 -2.25
CA GLY A 144 -11.19 -3.86 -2.39
C GLY A 144 -11.97 -3.57 -1.10
N GLU A 145 -11.31 -3.52 0.06
CA GLU A 145 -11.96 -3.07 1.29
C GLU A 145 -12.25 -1.56 1.24
N TYR A 146 -13.32 -1.14 1.90
CA TYR A 146 -13.62 0.29 2.11
C TYR A 146 -13.04 0.76 3.44
N ALA A 147 -12.69 2.05 3.52
CA ALA A 147 -12.22 2.64 4.78
C ALA A 147 -13.25 2.41 5.89
N PRO A 148 -12.84 1.92 7.08
CA PRO A 148 -13.75 1.76 8.19
C PRO A 148 -14.30 3.14 8.57
N VAL A 149 -15.61 3.20 8.81
CA VAL A 149 -16.26 4.39 9.35
C VAL A 149 -16.52 4.08 10.81
N ASP A 150 -16.03 4.91 11.72
CA ASP A 150 -16.30 4.75 13.14
C ASP A 150 -17.82 4.77 13.35
N LYS A 151 -18.32 3.84 14.17
CA LYS A 151 -19.75 3.77 14.42
C LYS A 151 -20.19 5.04 15.16
N ALA A 152 -21.21 5.70 14.62
CA ALA A 152 -21.97 6.69 15.37
C ALA A 152 -22.61 6.04 16.61
N GLY A 153 -22.82 6.83 17.66
CA GLY A 153 -23.47 6.37 18.90
C GLY A 153 -22.65 6.56 20.17
N GLY A 154 -21.71 7.51 20.19
CA GLY A 154 -21.05 7.91 21.43
C GLY A 154 -22.06 8.41 22.48
N GLU A 155 -21.78 8.16 23.76
CA GLU A 155 -22.50 8.84 24.84
C GLU A 155 -22.00 10.30 24.94
N TYR A 156 -22.89 11.25 24.66
CA TYR A 156 -22.63 12.66 24.91
C TYR A 156 -23.04 13.05 26.33
N ARG A 157 -22.10 13.69 27.04
CA ARG A 157 -22.33 14.29 28.37
C ARG A 157 -21.79 15.73 28.38
N GLY A 158 -22.48 16.62 27.67
CA GLY A 158 -22.11 18.03 27.64
C GLY A 158 -23.29 18.99 27.56
N ALA A 159 -22.98 20.22 27.14
CA ALA A 159 -23.94 21.32 27.05
C ALA A 159 -25.00 21.09 25.97
N ALA A 160 -26.12 21.80 26.09
CA ALA A 160 -27.10 21.85 25.02
C ALA A 160 -26.51 22.46 23.75
N GLY A 161 -26.94 22.00 22.57
CA GLY A 161 -26.45 22.49 21.28
C GLY A 161 -26.63 21.47 20.16
N HIS A 162 -26.17 21.83 18.96
CA HIS A 162 -26.13 20.92 17.82
C HIS A 162 -24.75 20.26 17.74
N LEU A 163 -24.75 18.94 17.81
CA LEU A 163 -23.52 18.16 17.72
C LEU A 163 -23.47 17.32 16.46
N VAL A 164 -22.26 17.11 15.97
CA VAL A 164 -21.94 16.24 14.84
C VAL A 164 -20.85 15.27 15.26
N GLU A 165 -21.05 13.98 15.02
CA GLU A 165 -19.97 12.99 15.06
C GLU A 165 -19.27 12.93 13.70
N PHE A 166 -17.95 12.84 13.72
CA PHE A 166 -17.18 12.62 12.51
C PHE A 166 -16.20 11.46 12.68
N SER A 167 -15.92 10.78 11.58
CA SER A 167 -14.87 9.77 11.46
C SER A 167 -13.87 10.21 10.41
N SER A 168 -12.61 9.87 10.67
CA SER A 168 -11.45 10.15 9.85
C SER A 168 -10.53 8.94 9.80
N VAL A 169 -9.76 8.85 8.73
CA VAL A 169 -8.69 7.85 8.59
C VAL A 169 -7.41 8.54 8.17
N GLN A 170 -6.27 7.94 8.51
CA GLN A 170 -5.01 8.35 7.91
C GLN A 170 -4.86 7.68 6.55
N LEU A 171 -5.20 8.42 5.50
CA LEU A 171 -5.02 8.00 4.11
C LEU A 171 -3.54 7.96 3.76
N ILE A 172 -3.14 6.86 3.12
CA ILE A 172 -1.82 6.62 2.57
C ILE A 172 -1.96 6.52 1.06
N GLU A 173 -1.21 7.35 0.36
CA GLU A 173 -0.99 7.22 -1.09
C GLU A 173 0.51 7.16 -1.33
N THR A 174 0.95 6.16 -2.08
CA THR A 174 2.38 5.99 -2.36
C THR A 174 2.57 5.28 -3.69
N ASP A 175 3.67 5.61 -4.35
CA ASP A 175 4.13 4.89 -5.52
C ASP A 175 5.30 3.98 -5.14
N PHE A 176 5.42 2.87 -5.84
CA PHE A 176 6.52 1.94 -5.63
C PHE A 176 7.17 1.51 -6.93
N ARG A 177 8.44 1.15 -6.82
CA ARG A 177 9.17 0.40 -7.82
C ARG A 177 9.63 -0.91 -7.20
N HIS A 178 9.17 -2.01 -7.76
CA HIS A 178 9.63 -3.35 -7.43
C HIS A 178 10.70 -3.77 -8.43
N SER A 179 11.84 -4.25 -7.94
CA SER A 179 12.90 -4.85 -8.76
C SER A 179 13.20 -6.26 -8.26
N CYS A 180 13.26 -7.20 -9.19
CA CYS A 180 13.45 -8.61 -8.88
C CYS A 180 14.22 -9.31 -10.02
N GLY A 181 14.80 -10.48 -9.73
CA GLY A 181 15.72 -11.15 -10.65
C GLY A 181 17.09 -10.47 -10.76
N HIS A 182 17.98 -11.03 -11.59
CA HIS A 182 19.37 -10.58 -11.73
C HIS A 182 19.81 -10.49 -13.19
N GLY A 183 20.77 -9.59 -13.47
CA GLY A 183 21.36 -9.43 -14.80
C GLY A 183 20.31 -9.12 -15.88
N ARG A 184 20.33 -9.88 -16.98
CA ARG A 184 19.38 -9.74 -18.10
C ARG A 184 17.95 -10.18 -17.77
N GLN A 185 17.73 -10.83 -16.63
CA GLN A 185 16.41 -11.28 -16.17
C GLN A 185 15.83 -10.33 -15.10
N ARG A 186 16.45 -9.16 -14.91
CA ARG A 186 15.93 -8.15 -13.98
C ARG A 186 14.62 -7.61 -14.52
N GLN A 187 13.55 -7.79 -13.74
CA GLN A 187 12.24 -7.22 -14.03
C GLN A 187 12.04 -6.00 -13.13
N GLN A 188 11.34 -5.01 -13.68
CA GLN A 188 10.95 -3.80 -12.95
C GLN A 188 9.47 -3.55 -13.15
N THR A 189 8.78 -3.34 -12.04
CA THR A 189 7.36 -2.99 -12.00
C THR A 189 7.24 -1.69 -11.24
N VAL A 190 6.47 -0.75 -11.80
CA VAL A 190 6.06 0.45 -11.07
C VAL A 190 4.61 0.26 -10.67
N GLY A 191 4.22 0.80 -9.52
CA GLY A 191 2.84 0.74 -9.09
C GLY A 191 2.47 1.84 -8.13
N HIS A 192 1.19 1.88 -7.81
CA HIS A 192 0.56 2.85 -6.96
C HIS A 192 -0.30 2.12 -5.91
N VAL A 193 -0.24 2.60 -4.67
CA VAL A 193 -1.04 2.08 -3.56
C VAL A 193 -1.88 3.19 -2.97
N VAL A 194 -3.18 2.94 -2.84
CA VAL A 194 -4.12 3.72 -2.01
C VAL A 194 -4.53 2.82 -0.85
N ASN A 195 -4.28 3.26 0.39
CA ASN A 195 -4.65 2.50 1.58
C ASN A 195 -4.89 3.45 2.77
N TRP A 196 -5.17 2.93 3.95
CA TRP A 196 -5.34 3.70 5.18
C TRP A 196 -4.95 2.88 6.39
N THR A 197 -4.58 3.58 7.46
CA THR A 197 -4.42 2.98 8.79
C THR A 197 -5.61 3.30 9.68
N SER A 198 -5.42 3.13 11.00
CA SER A 198 -6.30 3.55 12.08
C SER A 198 -7.32 4.62 11.71
N SER A 199 -8.57 4.33 12.06
CA SER A 199 -9.61 5.34 12.14
C SER A 199 -9.47 6.15 13.43
N GLY A 200 -9.97 7.37 13.39
CA GLY A 200 -10.15 8.22 14.54
C GLY A 200 -11.33 9.14 14.29
N GLY A 201 -11.92 9.68 15.33
CA GLY A 201 -13.11 10.52 15.18
C GLY A 201 -13.29 11.42 16.38
N GLY A 202 -14.44 12.08 16.42
CA GLY A 202 -14.86 12.83 17.58
C GLY A 202 -16.14 13.61 17.33
N ASP A 203 -16.49 14.40 18.33
CA ASP A 203 -17.74 15.15 18.35
C ASP A 203 -17.42 16.64 18.23
N ILE A 204 -18.26 17.35 17.47
CA ILE A 204 -18.12 18.78 17.27
C ILE A 204 -19.42 19.47 17.65
N ALA A 205 -19.33 20.50 18.49
CA ALA A 205 -20.43 21.42 18.73
C ALA A 205 -20.43 22.52 17.67
N CYS A 206 -21.49 22.61 16.87
CA CYS A 206 -21.58 23.52 15.74
C CYS A 206 -21.52 24.99 16.15
N GLU A 207 -22.02 25.33 17.35
CA GLU A 207 -22.01 26.69 17.89
C GLU A 207 -20.67 27.09 18.52
N THR A 208 -19.73 26.16 18.66
CA THR A 208 -18.44 26.41 19.29
C THR A 208 -17.33 26.53 18.24
N PRO A 209 -16.61 27.66 18.17
CA PRO A 209 -15.47 27.78 17.28
C PRO A 209 -14.44 26.68 17.53
N LEU A 210 -13.98 26.04 16.45
CA LEU A 210 -12.92 25.04 16.54
C LEU A 210 -11.61 25.69 17.03
N PRO A 211 -10.83 25.01 17.90
CA PRO A 211 -9.53 25.51 18.31
C PRO A 211 -8.57 25.54 17.11
N GLU A 212 -7.55 26.40 17.14
CA GLU A 212 -6.56 26.52 16.05
C GLU A 212 -5.87 25.19 15.73
N ARG A 213 -5.67 24.33 16.72
CA ARG A 213 -5.08 22.99 16.58
C ARG A 213 -6.07 21.91 16.09
N ALA A 214 -7.31 22.26 15.76
CA ALA A 214 -8.28 21.29 15.24
C ALA A 214 -7.79 20.65 13.93
N SER A 215 -8.03 19.35 13.80
CA SER A 215 -7.60 18.57 12.63
C SER A 215 -8.30 19.06 11.35
N ALA A 216 -7.68 18.80 10.20
CA ALA A 216 -8.30 19.08 8.91
C ALA A 216 -9.64 18.35 8.73
N ALA A 217 -9.76 17.12 9.25
CA ALA A 217 -11.01 16.36 9.23
C ALA A 217 -12.12 17.03 10.06
N ALA A 218 -11.81 17.53 11.26
CA ALA A 218 -12.80 18.23 12.09
C ALA A 218 -13.27 19.53 11.43
N ARG A 219 -12.35 20.29 10.83
CA ARG A 219 -12.68 21.52 10.08
C ARG A 219 -13.59 21.23 8.89
N GLU A 220 -13.30 20.16 8.16
CA GLU A 220 -14.12 19.71 7.04
C GLU A 220 -15.50 19.22 7.50
N ALA A 221 -15.59 18.52 8.64
CA ALA A 221 -16.87 18.11 9.22
C ALA A 221 -17.76 19.32 9.58
N VAL A 222 -17.21 20.36 10.20
CA VAL A 222 -17.94 21.62 10.43
C VAL A 222 -18.42 22.21 9.13
N ARG A 223 -17.54 22.31 8.13
CA ARG A 223 -17.87 22.89 6.82
C ARG A 223 -19.01 22.14 6.13
N LEU A 224 -19.14 20.84 6.34
CA LEU A 224 -20.13 19.99 5.67
C LEU A 224 -21.45 19.85 6.43
N SER A 225 -21.42 19.85 7.76
CA SER A 225 -22.58 19.54 8.59
C SER A 225 -23.09 20.71 9.41
N CYS A 226 -22.22 21.61 9.87
CA CYS A 226 -22.61 22.75 10.68
C CYS A 226 -22.99 23.94 9.79
N HIS A 227 -24.17 23.85 9.16
CA HIS A 227 -24.81 24.96 8.46
C HIS A 227 -25.94 25.51 9.33
N GLY A 228 -25.71 26.69 9.93
CA GLY A 228 -26.67 27.44 10.74
C GLY A 228 -26.23 28.89 10.84
#